data_AF-A0AAD7ARN3-F1
#
_entry.id   AF-A0AAD7ARN3-F1
#
_cell.length_a   1.000
_cell.length_b   1.000
_cell.length_c   1.000
_cell.angle_alpha   90.00
_cell.angle_beta   90.00
_cell.angle_gamma   90.00
#
_symmetry.space_group_name_H-M   'P 1'
#
loop_
_entity.id
_entity.type
_entity.pdbx_description
1 polymer ?
#
loop_
_entity_poly.entity_id
_entity_poly.type
_entity_poly.pdbx_seq_one_letter_code
_entity_poly.pdbx_strand_id
1 'polypeptide(L)'
;MLDALPAELLLDLPHYLQSIEDLYSLFSTCRTLYHTCCCTNASPKTIFRLAASSGRVFFRLHPHLLIAATLRQLADWAVEEADHRYLLEVAIQRGVEKLLELAVDVAGLFMNDIRRLYVYKCDVLNPLNRRLDLEAGPSSEDNPAMTKCEDPETTLLSWVIYGSFFAPPWS
;
A
#
# COMPACT_ATOMS: atom_id res chain seq x y z
N MET A 1 -20.86 -25.27 2.80
CA MET A 1 -21.31 -23.94 2.30
C MET A 1 -20.94 -22.91 3.35
N LEU A 2 -20.18 -21.88 2.98
CA LEU A 2 -19.76 -20.81 3.91
C LEU A 2 -20.95 -19.95 4.38
N ASP A 3 -22.08 -20.01 3.68
CA ASP A 3 -23.31 -19.28 4.03
C ASP A 3 -24.01 -19.79 5.31
N ALA A 4 -23.58 -20.95 5.84
CA ALA A 4 -24.10 -21.51 7.09
C ALA A 4 -23.27 -21.12 8.32
N LEU A 5 -22.14 -20.42 8.14
CA LEU A 5 -21.30 -19.98 9.27
C LEU A 5 -21.84 -18.68 9.89
N PRO A 6 -21.74 -18.52 11.22
CA PRO A 6 -21.97 -17.26 11.91
C PRO A 6 -21.10 -16.12 11.37
N ALA A 7 -21.63 -14.90 11.42
CA ALA A 7 -20.96 -13.70 10.89
C ALA A 7 -19.60 -13.45 11.56
N GLU A 8 -19.46 -13.81 12.84
CA GLU A 8 -18.24 -13.64 13.63
C GLU A 8 -17.09 -14.49 13.07
N LEU A 9 -17.36 -15.75 12.70
CA LEU A 9 -16.35 -16.62 12.10
C LEU A 9 -15.98 -16.17 10.68
N LEU A 10 -16.91 -15.54 9.96
CA LEU A 10 -16.64 -14.96 8.65
C LEU A 10 -15.74 -13.71 8.74
N LEU A 11 -15.83 -12.94 9.83
CA LEU A 11 -14.97 -11.77 10.08
C LEU A 11 -13.55 -12.16 10.49
N ASP A 12 -13.36 -13.34 11.08
CA ASP A 12 -12.04 -13.84 11.45
C ASP A 12 -11.28 -14.46 10.26
N LEU A 13 -12.00 -14.91 9.24
CA LEU A 13 -11.45 -15.62 8.09
C LEU A 13 -10.28 -14.88 7.39
N PRO A 14 -10.33 -13.55 7.16
CA PRO A 14 -9.22 -12.80 6.57
C PRO A 14 -7.88 -12.94 7.33
N HIS A 15 -7.90 -13.27 8.63
CA HIS A 15 -6.66 -13.46 9.40
C HIS A 15 -5.85 -14.68 8.97
N TYR A 16 -6.50 -15.68 8.37
CA TYR A 16 -5.90 -16.93 7.94
C TYR A 16 -5.47 -16.93 6.46
N LEU A 17 -5.76 -15.85 5.74
CA LEU A 17 -5.37 -15.69 4.34
C LEU A 17 -3.93 -15.19 4.23
N GLN A 18 -3.28 -15.54 3.13
CA GLN A 18 -1.90 -15.17 2.87
C GLN A 18 -1.81 -13.88 2.05
N SER A 19 -2.80 -13.58 1.22
CA SER A 19 -2.79 -12.44 0.32
C SER A 19 -4.18 -11.82 0.13
N ILE A 20 -4.20 -10.59 -0.39
CA ILE A 20 -5.44 -9.92 -0.77
C ILE A 20 -6.11 -10.58 -1.97
N GLU A 21 -5.34 -11.27 -2.83
CA GLU A 21 -5.87 -12.07 -3.93
C GLU A 21 -6.71 -13.26 -3.45
N ASP A 22 -6.29 -13.93 -2.38
CA ASP A 22 -7.06 -15.02 -1.77
C ASP A 22 -8.40 -14.50 -1.27
N LEU A 23 -8.38 -13.32 -0.62
CA LEU A 23 -9.58 -12.66 -0.13
C LEU A 23 -10.53 -12.28 -1.27
N TYR A 24 -9.99 -11.74 -2.37
CA TYR A 24 -10.78 -11.39 -3.55
C TYR A 24 -11.39 -12.62 -4.24
N SER A 25 -10.62 -13.71 -4.32
CA SER A 25 -11.09 -14.99 -4.84
C SER A 25 -12.25 -15.53 -3.99
N LEU A 26 -12.16 -15.44 -2.67
CA LEU A 26 -13.24 -15.82 -1.76
C LEU A 26 -14.48 -14.94 -1.94
N PHE A 27 -14.30 -13.63 -2.09
CA PHE A 27 -15.41 -12.72 -2.40
C PHE A 27 -16.14 -13.07 -3.69
N SER A 28 -15.41 -13.55 -4.72
CA SER A 28 -16.03 -13.97 -5.98
C SER A 28 -16.90 -15.22 -5.83
N THR A 29 -16.65 -16.04 -4.81
CA THR A 29 -17.37 -17.31 -4.58
C THR A 29 -18.50 -17.20 -3.56
N CYS A 30 -18.46 -16.21 -2.65
CA CYS A 30 -19.48 -16.02 -1.62
C CYS A 30 -19.86 -14.53 -1.45
N ARG A 31 -21.09 -14.18 -1.86
CA ARG A 31 -21.64 -12.82 -1.69
C ARG A 31 -21.85 -12.46 -0.22
N THR A 32 -22.21 -13.43 0.61
CA THR A 32 -22.38 -13.23 2.06
C THR A 32 -21.08 -12.78 2.69
N LEU A 33 -19.97 -13.46 2.37
CA LEU A 33 -18.63 -13.13 2.85
C LEU A 33 -18.17 -11.77 2.32
N TYR A 34 -18.45 -11.46 1.05
CA TYR A 34 -18.21 -10.13 0.49
C TYR A 34 -18.91 -9.03 1.28
N HIS A 35 -20.22 -9.17 1.54
CA HIS A 35 -20.97 -8.18 2.30
C HIS A 35 -20.48 -8.08 3.75
N THR A 36 -20.24 -9.22 4.42
CA THR A 36 -19.78 -9.22 5.81
C THR A 36 -18.35 -8.66 5.97
N CYS A 37 -17.44 -8.91 5.04
CA CYS A 37 -16.08 -8.37 5.16
C CYS A 37 -15.97 -6.93 4.63
N CYS A 38 -16.67 -6.58 3.55
CA CYS A 38 -16.56 -5.26 2.93
C CYS A 38 -17.50 -4.22 3.54
N CYS A 39 -18.67 -4.62 4.05
CA CYS A 39 -19.69 -3.67 4.57
C CYS A 39 -19.66 -3.56 6.10
N THR A 40 -19.21 -4.58 6.83
CA THR A 40 -19.14 -4.58 8.31
C THR A 40 -17.76 -4.28 8.88
N ASN A 41 -16.89 -3.61 8.11
CA ASN A 41 -15.54 -3.19 8.51
C ASN A 41 -14.66 -4.35 9.01
N ALA A 42 -14.23 -5.23 8.11
CA ALA A 42 -13.08 -6.10 8.39
C ALA A 42 -11.91 -5.27 8.93
N SER A 43 -11.13 -5.85 9.86
CA SER A 43 -10.02 -5.17 10.53
C SER A 43 -9.10 -4.46 9.51
N PRO A 44 -8.97 -3.11 9.59
CA PRO A 44 -8.16 -2.34 8.64
C PRO A 44 -6.69 -2.77 8.62
N LYS A 45 -6.18 -3.26 9.75
CA LYS A 45 -4.83 -3.83 9.85
C LYS A 45 -4.73 -5.14 9.09
N THR A 46 -5.74 -6.00 9.19
CA THR A 46 -5.76 -7.29 8.48
C THR A 46 -5.81 -7.09 6.97
N ILE A 47 -6.65 -6.17 6.49
CA ILE A 47 -6.70 -5.82 5.07
C ILE A 47 -5.37 -5.20 4.61
N PHE A 48 -4.79 -4.29 5.40
CA PHE A 48 -3.52 -3.69 5.03
C PHE A 48 -2.38 -4.71 4.98
N ARG A 49 -2.31 -5.62 5.97
CA ARG A 49 -1.36 -6.74 5.99
C ARG A 49 -1.51 -7.63 4.75
N LEU A 50 -2.74 -8.00 4.39
CA LEU A 50 -3.02 -8.80 3.18
C LEU A 50 -2.62 -8.08 1.89
N ALA A 51 -2.76 -6.75 1.85
CA ALA A 51 -2.30 -5.95 0.73
C ALA A 51 -0.76 -5.86 0.66
N ALA A 52 -0.09 -5.75 1.80
CA ALA A 52 1.37 -5.76 1.89
C ALA A 52 1.98 -7.12 1.55
N SER A 53 1.29 -8.22 1.86
CA SER A 53 1.71 -9.59 1.54
C SER A 53 1.27 -10.08 0.15
N SER A 54 0.56 -9.24 -0.61
CA SER A 54 0.07 -9.53 -1.95
C SER A 54 1.20 -9.84 -2.93
N GLY A 55 0.99 -10.86 -3.77
CA GLY A 55 1.98 -11.31 -4.73
C GLY A 55 2.20 -10.31 -5.86
N ARG A 56 3.43 -10.25 -6.41
CA ARG A 56 3.82 -9.32 -7.49
C ARG A 56 3.08 -9.53 -8.84
N VAL A 57 2.09 -10.42 -8.91
CA VAL A 57 1.56 -10.96 -10.18
C VAL A 57 0.21 -10.34 -10.59
N PHE A 58 -0.75 -10.17 -9.68
CA PHE A 58 -2.11 -9.71 -10.05
C PHE A 58 -2.49 -8.36 -9.42
N PHE A 59 -2.11 -8.10 -8.16
CA PHE A 59 -2.29 -6.82 -7.49
C PHE A 59 -0.94 -6.20 -7.10
N ARG A 60 -0.18 -5.69 -8.08
CA ARG A 60 1.11 -5.03 -7.82
C ARG A 60 0.94 -3.61 -7.27
N LEU A 61 0.38 -3.45 -6.06
CA LEU A 61 0.51 -2.20 -5.31
C LEU A 61 1.95 -2.11 -4.82
N HIS A 62 2.69 -1.10 -5.27
CA HIS A 62 4.09 -0.94 -4.89
C HIS A 62 4.19 -0.69 -3.38
N PRO A 63 5.18 -1.24 -2.65
CA PRO A 63 5.41 -0.92 -1.23
C PRO A 63 5.38 0.59 -0.94
N HIS A 64 6.06 1.38 -1.78
CA HIS A 64 6.02 2.84 -1.72
C HIS A 64 4.60 3.44 -1.83
N LEU A 65 3.72 2.88 -2.66
CA LEU A 65 2.34 3.38 -2.79
C LEU A 65 1.51 3.09 -1.54
N LEU A 66 1.71 1.90 -0.96
CA LEU A 66 1.07 1.50 0.29
C LEU A 66 1.54 2.37 1.47
N ILE A 67 2.85 2.64 1.56
CA ILE A 67 3.42 3.57 2.55
C ILE A 67 2.87 4.98 2.33
N ALA A 68 2.87 5.49 1.09
CA ALA A 68 2.35 6.82 0.78
C ALA A 68 0.87 6.98 1.20
N ALA A 69 0.07 5.92 1.08
CA ALA A 69 -1.33 5.93 1.47
C ALA A 69 -1.55 6.00 2.99
N THR A 70 -0.66 5.37 3.78
CA THR A 70 -0.76 5.33 5.25
C THR A 70 0.11 6.37 5.95
N LEU A 71 0.81 7.17 5.16
CA LEU A 71 1.87 8.05 5.62
C LEU A 71 1.42 9.04 6.69
N ARG A 72 0.20 9.57 6.57
CA ARG A 72 -0.34 10.50 7.55
C ARG A 72 -0.56 9.83 8.91
N GLN A 73 -1.12 8.62 8.91
CA GLN A 73 -1.31 7.84 10.15
C GLN A 73 0.05 7.52 10.79
N LEU A 74 1.04 7.15 9.98
CA LEU A 74 2.39 6.86 10.44
C LEU A 74 3.11 8.11 11.00
N ALA A 75 2.95 9.26 10.35
CA ALA A 75 3.53 10.52 10.80
C ALA A 75 2.87 11.02 12.10
N ASP A 76 1.54 10.98 12.19
CA ASP A 76 0.81 11.38 13.40
C ASP A 76 1.23 10.50 14.59
N TRP A 77 1.30 9.16 14.40
CA TRP A 77 1.82 8.22 15.41
C TRP A 77 3.26 8.52 15.85
N ALA A 78 4.12 8.86 14.90
CA ALA A 78 5.52 9.18 15.21
C ALA A 78 5.67 10.47 16.02
N VAL A 79 4.76 11.44 15.88
CA VAL A 79 4.85 12.71 16.62
C VAL A 79 4.48 12.53 18.10
N GLU A 80 3.60 11.59 18.43
CA GLU A 80 3.06 11.38 19.79
C GLU A 80 4.15 11.13 20.84
N GLU A 81 5.13 10.28 20.55
CA GLU A 81 6.17 9.87 21.52
C GLU A 81 7.58 9.92 20.93
N ALA A 82 8.58 10.16 21.78
CA ALA A 82 9.98 10.18 21.35
C ALA A 82 10.46 8.80 20.88
N ASP A 83 9.98 7.73 21.52
CA ASP A 83 10.33 6.35 21.18
C ASP A 83 9.78 5.94 19.80
N HIS A 84 8.59 6.42 19.42
CA HIS A 84 8.03 6.19 18.08
C HIS A 84 8.89 6.82 16.98
N ARG A 85 9.45 8.01 17.22
CA ARG A 85 10.37 8.67 16.28
C ARG A 85 11.63 7.86 16.08
N TYR A 86 12.19 7.31 17.16
CA TYR A 86 13.35 6.45 17.08
C TYR A 86 13.04 5.18 16.27
N LEU A 87 11.89 4.53 16.51
CA LEU A 87 11.46 3.38 15.72
C LEU A 87 11.27 3.71 14.23
N LEU A 88 10.69 4.87 13.92
CA LEU A 88 10.54 5.36 12.55
C LEU A 88 11.90 5.62 11.89
N GLU A 89 12.84 6.26 12.60
CA GLU A 89 14.19 6.51 12.10
C GLU A 89 14.91 5.19 11.77
N VAL A 90 14.86 4.22 12.69
CA VAL A 90 15.45 2.90 12.48
C VAL A 90 14.80 2.20 11.28
N ALA A 91 13.47 2.29 11.12
CA ALA A 91 12.79 1.70 9.98
C ALA A 91 13.22 2.34 8.65
N ILE A 92 13.32 3.67 8.59
CA ILE A 92 13.78 4.40 7.41
C ILE A 92 15.22 4.00 7.04
N GLN A 93 16.12 3.89 8.03
CA GLN A 93 17.52 3.48 7.80
C GLN A 93 17.66 2.06 7.26
N ARG A 94 16.71 1.17 7.58
CA ARG A 94 16.71 -0.23 7.13
C ARG A 94 16.01 -0.44 5.78
N GLY A 95 15.44 0.62 5.20
CA GLY A 95 14.85 0.63 3.87
C GLY A 95 13.34 0.41 3.82
N VAL A 96 12.80 0.43 2.60
CA VAL A 96 11.35 0.49 2.34
C VAL A 96 10.56 -0.68 2.92
N GLU A 97 11.11 -1.90 2.91
CA GLU A 97 10.43 -3.09 3.42
C GLU A 97 10.20 -2.98 4.94
N LYS A 98 11.20 -2.50 5.69
CA LYS A 98 11.06 -2.27 7.13
C LYS A 98 10.14 -1.10 7.45
N LEU A 99 10.13 -0.08 6.59
CA LEU A 99 9.15 1.00 6.70
C LEU A 99 7.72 0.52 6.43
N LEU A 100 7.51 -0.39 5.47
CA LEU A 100 6.21 -0.99 5.20
C LEU A 100 5.76 -1.88 6.36
N GLU A 101 6.64 -2.70 6.93
CA GLU A 101 6.33 -3.50 8.12
C GLU A 101 5.84 -2.61 9.27
N LEU A 102 6.57 -1.53 9.58
CA LEU A 102 6.18 -0.57 10.60
C LEU A 102 4.84 0.10 10.27
N ALA A 103 4.62 0.47 9.00
CA ALA A 103 3.36 1.05 8.57
C ALA A 103 2.20 0.07 8.78
N VAL A 104 2.37 -1.22 8.50
CA VAL A 104 1.35 -2.27 8.71
C VAL A 104 1.02 -2.44 10.19
N ASP A 105 2.01 -2.29 11.08
CA ASP A 105 1.81 -2.41 12.52
C ASP A 105 1.05 -1.21 13.10
N VAL A 106 1.30 -0.01 12.57
CA VAL A 106 0.74 1.25 13.09
C VAL A 106 -0.60 1.59 12.43
N ALA A 107 -0.65 1.56 11.11
CA ALA A 107 -1.74 2.07 10.30
C ALA A 107 -2.74 0.98 9.88
N GLY A 108 -3.87 1.42 9.32
CA GLY A 108 -4.87 0.54 8.74
C GLY A 108 -5.43 1.09 7.43
N LEU A 109 -5.78 0.19 6.52
CA LEU A 109 -6.45 0.51 5.25
C LEU A 109 -7.70 -0.34 5.11
N PHE A 110 -8.80 0.29 4.69
CA PHE A 110 -10.01 -0.45 4.35
C PHE A 110 -9.94 -0.98 2.92
N MET A 111 -10.78 -1.97 2.62
CA MET A 111 -10.90 -2.52 1.26
C MET A 111 -11.24 -1.44 0.22
N ASN A 112 -12.02 -0.43 0.61
CA ASN A 112 -12.34 0.71 -0.25
C ASN A 112 -11.12 1.57 -0.55
N ASP A 113 -10.19 1.73 0.40
CA ASP A 113 -8.95 2.48 0.19
C ASP A 113 -8.03 1.72 -0.77
N ILE A 114 -7.90 0.40 -0.60
CA ILE A 114 -7.15 -0.43 -1.54
C ILE A 114 -7.69 -0.31 -2.97
N ARG A 115 -9.02 -0.35 -3.15
CA ARG A 115 -9.65 -0.17 -4.46
C ARG A 115 -9.35 1.21 -5.04
N ARG A 116 -9.46 2.26 -4.23
CA ARG A 116 -9.14 3.64 -4.64
C ARG A 116 -7.68 3.77 -5.07
N LEU A 117 -6.75 3.20 -4.30
CA LEU A 117 -5.32 3.19 -4.63
C LEU A 117 -5.04 2.43 -5.92
N TYR A 118 -5.71 1.30 -6.14
CA TYR A 118 -5.58 0.54 -7.38
C TYR A 118 -6.05 1.34 -8.59
N VAL A 119 -7.23 1.97 -8.51
CA VAL A 119 -7.75 2.85 -9.57
C VAL A 119 -6.80 4.03 -9.81
N TYR A 120 -6.34 4.70 -8.75
CA TYR A 120 -5.37 5.79 -8.86
C TYR A 120 -4.07 5.35 -9.53
N LYS A 121 -3.58 4.14 -9.20
CA LYS A 121 -2.43 3.56 -9.87
C LYS A 121 -2.67 3.35 -11.37
N CYS A 122 -3.81 2.78 -11.73
CA CYS A 122 -4.16 2.52 -13.13
C CYS A 122 -4.37 3.79 -13.95
N ASP A 123 -5.06 4.78 -13.40
CA ASP A 123 -5.55 5.95 -14.13
C ASP A 123 -4.56 7.12 -14.11
N VAL A 124 -3.73 7.22 -13.05
CA VAL A 124 -2.83 8.36 -12.84
C VAL A 124 -1.37 7.92 -12.85
N LEU A 125 -0.97 6.99 -11.98
CA LEU A 125 0.45 6.64 -11.84
C LEU A 125 1.00 5.93 -13.07
N ASN A 126 0.29 4.93 -13.61
CA ASN A 126 0.77 4.18 -14.77
C ASN A 126 0.93 5.06 -16.03
N PRO A 127 -0.04 5.95 -16.38
CA PRO A 127 0.15 6.89 -17.49
C PRO A 127 1.27 7.90 -17.23
N LEU A 128 1.40 8.40 -16.01
CA LEU A 128 2.48 9.32 -15.65
C LEU A 128 3.85 8.64 -15.77
N ASN A 129 3.97 7.41 -15.26
CA ASN A 129 5.19 6.61 -15.35
C ASN A 129 5.60 6.39 -16.80
N ARG A 130 4.65 6.01 -17.66
CA ARG A 130 4.88 5.86 -19.10
C ARG A 130 5.37 7.16 -19.75
N ARG A 131 4.85 8.31 -19.34
CA ARG A 131 5.33 9.60 -19.86
C ARG A 131 6.75 9.90 -19.39
N LEU A 132 7.05 9.67 -18.12
CA LEU A 132 8.40 9.86 -17.58
C LEU A 132 9.42 8.93 -18.23
N ASP A 133 9.06 7.67 -18.47
CA ASP A 133 9.90 6.72 -19.21
C ASP A 133 10.25 7.24 -20.61
N LEU A 134 9.30 7.88 -21.31
CA LEU A 134 9.53 8.44 -22.63
C LEU A 134 10.44 9.69 -22.60
N GLU A 135 10.29 10.54 -21.58
CA GLU A 135 11.07 11.78 -21.44
C GLU A 135 12.48 11.56 -20.88
N ALA A 136 12.66 10.58 -19.97
CA ALA A 136 13.95 10.20 -19.40
C ALA A 136 14.82 9.42 -20.42
N GLY A 137 14.20 8.86 -21.45
CA GLY A 137 14.85 8.00 -22.43
C GLY A 137 15.07 6.58 -21.90
N PRO A 138 15.27 5.59 -22.79
CA PRO A 138 15.48 4.21 -22.38
C PRO A 138 16.79 4.08 -21.58
N SER A 139 16.73 3.42 -20.42
CA SER A 139 17.90 3.17 -19.56
C SER A 139 19.05 2.40 -20.26
N SER A 140 18.74 1.77 -21.40
CA SER A 140 19.68 1.00 -22.23
C SER A 140 20.56 1.85 -23.15
N GLU A 141 20.21 3.11 -23.43
CA GLU A 141 21.02 3.98 -24.27
C GLU A 141 21.99 4.80 -23.40
N ASP A 142 23.28 4.58 -23.59
CA ASP A 142 24.34 5.31 -22.89
C ASP A 142 24.56 6.70 -23.52
N ASN A 143 23.51 7.52 -23.52
CA ASN A 143 23.58 8.89 -24.00
C ASN A 143 23.84 9.82 -22.80
N PRO A 144 25.05 10.42 -22.68
CA PRO A 144 25.38 11.31 -21.58
C PRO A 144 24.58 12.62 -21.57
N ALA A 145 23.82 12.92 -22.63
CA ALA A 145 22.94 14.08 -22.70
C ALA A 145 21.51 13.83 -22.17
N MET A 146 21.13 12.58 -21.87
CA MET A 146 19.80 12.25 -21.35
C MET A 146 19.83 11.92 -19.85
N THR A 147 18.79 12.35 -19.14
CA THR A 147 18.62 12.05 -17.70
C THR A 147 18.10 10.63 -17.55
N LYS A 148 18.97 9.69 -17.15
CA LYS A 148 18.57 8.29 -16.95
C LYS A 148 17.69 8.15 -15.70
N CYS A 149 16.53 7.54 -15.88
CA CYS A 149 15.66 7.11 -14.78
C CYS A 149 15.42 5.60 -14.91
N GLU A 150 15.91 4.80 -13.96
CA GLU A 150 15.77 3.33 -14.01
C GLU A 150 14.40 2.85 -13.52
N ASP A 151 13.80 3.55 -12.56
CA ASP A 151 12.46 3.26 -12.02
C ASP A 151 11.74 4.58 -11.66
N PRO A 152 10.97 5.15 -12.60
CA PRO A 152 10.27 6.40 -12.35
C PRO A 152 9.13 6.25 -11.34
N GLU A 153 8.53 5.07 -11.20
CA GLU A 153 7.43 4.81 -10.27
C GLU A 153 7.95 4.90 -8.84
N THR A 154 9.04 4.18 -8.55
CA THR A 154 9.68 4.23 -7.23
C THR A 154 10.22 5.63 -6.92
N THR A 155 10.81 6.31 -7.90
CA THR A 155 11.37 7.65 -7.71
C THR A 155 10.28 8.67 -7.35
N LEU A 156 9.18 8.68 -8.11
CA LEU A 156 8.03 9.53 -7.85
C LEU A 156 7.45 9.27 -6.46
N LEU A 157 7.20 8.01 -6.13
CA LEU A 157 6.58 7.66 -4.84
C LEU A 157 7.51 7.94 -3.67
N SER A 158 8.83 7.73 -3.83
CA SER A 158 9.82 8.11 -2.81
C SER A 158 9.82 9.61 -2.56
N TRP A 159 9.70 10.41 -3.63
CA TRP A 159 9.58 11.86 -3.51
C TRP A 159 8.29 12.27 -2.79
N VAL A 160 7.16 11.64 -3.11
CA VAL A 160 5.88 11.86 -2.40
C VAL A 160 5.99 11.50 -0.92
N ILE A 161 6.60 10.35 -0.60
CA ILE A 161 6.80 9.91 0.77
C ILE A 161 7.65 10.92 1.54
N TYR A 162 8.79 11.31 0.98
CA TYR A 162 9.68 12.28 1.62
C TYR A 162 8.97 13.63 1.79
N GLY A 163 8.36 14.15 0.72
CA GLY A 163 7.65 15.42 0.73
C GLY A 163 6.52 15.46 1.75
N SER A 164 5.77 14.36 1.89
CA SER A 164 4.62 14.30 2.80
C SER A 164 5.01 14.02 4.25
N PHE A 165 6.14 13.35 4.52
CA PHE A 165 6.68 13.19 5.88
C PHE A 165 7.06 14.54 6.50
N PHE A 166 7.63 15.43 5.70
CA PHE A 166 8.15 16.72 6.15
C PHE A 166 7.24 17.90 5.77
N ALA A 167 6.10 17.64 5.14
CA ALA A 167 5.12 18.67 4.83
C ALA A 167 4.54 19.25 6.13
N PRO A 168 4.39 20.59 6.21
CA PRO A 168 3.70 21.20 7.33
C PRO A 168 2.22 20.76 7.35
N PRO A 169 1.59 20.64 8.53
CA PRO A 169 0.25 20.03 8.67
C PRO A 169 -0.92 20.82 8.03
N TRP A 170 -0.65 21.93 7.35
CA TRP A 170 -1.65 22.84 6.76
C TRP A 170 -1.50 23.05 5.24
N SER A 171 -0.73 22.21 4.54
CA SER A 171 -0.64 22.22 3.07
C SER A 171 -1.68 21.32 2.42
#